data_AF-A0A914Y6S3-F1
#
_entry.id   AF-A0A914Y6S3-F1
#
_cell.length_a   1.000
_cell.length_b   1.000
_cell.length_c   1.000
_cell.angle_alpha   90.00
_cell.angle_beta   90.00
_cell.angle_gamma   90.00
#
_symmetry.space_group_name_H-M   'P 1'
#
loop_
_entity.id
_entity.type
_entity.pdbx_description
1 polymer ?
#
loop_
_entity_poly.entity_id
_entity_poly.type
_entity_poly.pdbx_seq_one_letter_code
_entity_poly.pdbx_strand_id
1 'polypeptide(L)'
;MGYSLELINDIGVDVLFAPPCIDGSLVSGHVGTYYNIPVMLWGMTFDSEFANVNTFPTVMSVISNYKDMGNVICDLLKYYDWTSFALIYQANEDGSCYSFQEDIEAISQQRENCLIGYKEPVDSWTEESIKFTINQLKNNARIIVLCFDDNVQQRQFAITLAENGMNTNEYLYIIPDADMKIAVGLEETPWWIDTTGATTNKDAAAKTIGLHSLVLANLQVATDTGKNYETQFTNFSQKVMAKMSEWPFYCTSCNRGQNASAYSSTLYDVVYLYGLILSNTIKQYGINSTIYRNGRLITKDSDVEFEGMSGPVKLGPDGVRDSTYSIFGYDDSGKRIQYLSFATSDKGIVGHFRLNV
;
A
#
# COMPACT_ATOMS: atom_id res chain seq x y z
N MET A 1 -12.43 -20.42 1.64
CA MET A 1 -11.71 -21.71 1.55
C MET A 1 -12.07 -22.53 0.30
N GLY A 2 -13.32 -22.53 -0.17
CA GLY A 2 -13.76 -23.43 -1.26
C GLY A 2 -12.96 -23.36 -2.57
N TYR A 3 -12.81 -22.17 -3.16
CA TYR A 3 -12.21 -22.04 -4.49
C TYR A 3 -10.72 -22.42 -4.55
N SER A 4 -9.91 -22.09 -3.55
CA SER A 4 -8.48 -22.48 -3.56
C SER A 4 -8.33 -24.00 -3.47
N LEU A 5 -9.21 -24.69 -2.73
CA LEU A 5 -9.25 -26.15 -2.66
C LEU A 5 -9.71 -26.78 -3.98
N GLU A 6 -10.76 -26.24 -4.59
CA GLU A 6 -11.25 -26.68 -5.91
C GLU A 6 -10.17 -26.52 -6.99
N LEU A 7 -9.51 -25.36 -7.02
CA LEU A 7 -8.41 -25.09 -7.95
C LEU A 7 -7.28 -26.12 -7.80
N ILE A 8 -6.90 -26.47 -6.56
CA ILE A 8 -5.80 -27.39 -6.31
C ILE A 8 -6.21 -28.85 -6.58
N ASN A 9 -7.36 -29.29 -6.05
CA ASN A 9 -7.74 -30.71 -6.03
C ASN A 9 -8.48 -31.14 -7.29
N ASP A 10 -9.36 -30.29 -7.82
CA ASP A 10 -10.27 -30.66 -8.91
C ASP A 10 -9.73 -30.19 -10.26
N ILE A 11 -9.21 -28.96 -10.32
CA ILE A 11 -8.62 -28.39 -11.53
C ILE A 11 -7.14 -28.76 -11.67
N GLY A 12 -6.45 -28.97 -10.54
CA GLY A 12 -5.05 -29.39 -10.53
C GLY A 12 -4.07 -28.25 -10.82
N VAL A 13 -4.34 -27.01 -10.41
CA VAL A 13 -3.43 -25.87 -10.65
C VAL A 13 -2.07 -26.05 -9.96
N ASP A 14 -1.02 -25.52 -10.58
CA ASP A 14 0.35 -25.60 -10.07
C ASP A 14 0.77 -24.41 -9.21
N VAL A 15 0.01 -23.30 -9.31
CA VAL A 15 0.25 -22.04 -8.62
C VAL A 15 -1.08 -21.37 -8.31
N LEU A 16 -1.15 -20.68 -7.18
CA LEU A 16 -2.27 -19.81 -6.82
C LEU A 16 -1.85 -18.36 -6.96
N PHE A 17 -2.49 -17.62 -7.88
CA PHE A 17 -2.53 -16.16 -7.78
C PHE A 17 -3.67 -15.80 -6.84
N ALA A 18 -3.33 -15.37 -5.63
CA ALA A 18 -4.31 -15.18 -4.57
C ALA A 18 -5.29 -14.03 -4.91
N PRO A 19 -6.47 -13.97 -4.27
CA PRO A 19 -7.36 -12.82 -4.40
C PRO A 19 -6.67 -11.52 -3.95
N PRO A 20 -7.01 -10.36 -4.52
CA PRO A 20 -6.32 -9.11 -4.21
C PRO A 20 -6.63 -8.52 -2.81
N CYS A 21 -7.54 -9.14 -2.04
CA CYS A 21 -7.90 -8.72 -0.69
C CYS A 21 -7.18 -9.56 0.36
N ILE A 22 -6.95 -8.96 1.54
CA ILE A 22 -6.20 -9.57 2.66
C ILE A 22 -6.81 -10.91 3.08
N ASP A 23 -8.08 -10.95 3.48
CA ASP A 23 -8.73 -12.18 3.97
C ASP A 23 -8.69 -13.33 2.97
N GLY A 24 -8.98 -13.02 1.70
CA GLY A 24 -8.94 -14.00 0.62
C GLY A 24 -7.53 -14.56 0.40
N SER A 25 -6.52 -13.71 0.59
CA SER A 25 -5.11 -14.08 0.51
C SER A 25 -4.63 -14.87 1.72
N LEU A 26 -5.04 -14.54 2.95
CA LEU A 26 -4.73 -15.33 4.15
C LEU A 26 -5.24 -16.78 4.00
N VAL A 27 -6.48 -16.93 3.54
CA VAL A 27 -7.06 -18.24 3.25
C VAL A 27 -6.25 -18.98 2.18
N SER A 28 -5.86 -18.29 1.10
CA SER A 28 -5.07 -18.90 0.02
C SER A 28 -3.66 -19.28 0.47
N GLY A 29 -3.04 -18.47 1.34
CA GLY A 29 -1.74 -18.71 1.94
C GLY A 29 -1.73 -19.96 2.83
N HIS A 30 -2.74 -20.13 3.69
CA HIS A 30 -2.84 -21.34 4.52
C HIS A 30 -3.08 -22.60 3.69
N VAL A 31 -3.97 -22.52 2.69
CA VAL A 31 -4.24 -23.65 1.79
C VAL A 31 -2.98 -23.99 0.98
N GLY A 32 -2.32 -23.01 0.37
CA GLY A 32 -1.08 -23.21 -0.37
C GLY A 32 0.04 -23.79 0.49
N THR A 33 0.17 -23.35 1.74
CA THR A 33 1.12 -23.89 2.70
C THR A 33 0.86 -25.37 3.00
N TYR A 34 -0.40 -25.75 3.19
CA TYR A 34 -0.80 -27.13 3.46
C TYR A 34 -0.51 -28.05 2.27
N TYR A 35 -0.86 -27.64 1.04
CA TYR A 35 -0.61 -28.43 -0.18
C TYR A 35 0.81 -28.26 -0.73
N ASN A 36 1.63 -27.43 -0.10
CA ASN A 36 2.96 -27.03 -0.56
C ASN A 36 2.96 -26.49 -2.00
N ILE A 37 2.02 -25.60 -2.34
CA ILE A 37 1.88 -24.96 -3.66
C ILE A 37 2.27 -23.48 -3.56
N PRO A 38 2.99 -22.92 -4.56
CA PRO A 38 3.35 -21.51 -4.56
C PRO A 38 2.10 -20.62 -4.57
N VAL A 39 2.10 -19.60 -3.72
CA VAL A 39 1.03 -18.60 -3.60
C VAL A 39 1.62 -17.24 -3.89
N MET A 40 1.08 -16.59 -4.92
CA MET A 40 1.55 -15.32 -5.47
C MET A 40 0.58 -14.20 -5.05
N LEU A 41 1.05 -13.27 -4.23
CA LEU A 41 0.26 -12.15 -3.72
C LEU A 41 0.47 -10.88 -4.56
N TRP A 42 -0.63 -10.15 -4.73
CA TRP A 42 -0.74 -8.89 -5.46
C TRP A 42 -1.93 -8.10 -4.91
N GLY A 43 -2.13 -6.87 -5.38
CA GLY A 43 -3.25 -6.06 -4.93
C GLY A 43 -3.04 -5.45 -3.54
N MET A 44 -4.07 -5.49 -2.71
CA MET A 44 -4.12 -4.84 -1.38
C MET A 44 -3.61 -5.77 -0.27
N THR A 45 -2.61 -6.60 -0.56
CA THR A 45 -2.11 -7.66 0.34
C THR A 45 -0.92 -7.20 1.18
N PHE A 46 -1.14 -6.12 1.94
CA PHE A 46 -0.11 -5.41 2.72
C PHE A 46 0.08 -5.93 4.15
N ASP A 47 -0.70 -6.91 4.58
CA ASP A 47 -0.60 -7.44 5.94
C ASP A 47 0.82 -7.99 6.21
N SER A 48 1.44 -7.58 7.34
CA SER A 48 2.77 -8.06 7.69
C SER A 48 2.81 -9.54 8.05
N GLU A 49 1.66 -10.19 8.31
CA GLU A 49 1.59 -11.63 8.56
C GLU A 49 2.15 -12.43 7.39
N PHE A 50 1.99 -11.94 6.14
CA PHE A 50 2.52 -12.61 4.94
C PHE A 50 4.05 -12.72 4.92
N ALA A 51 4.78 -11.90 5.69
CA ALA A 51 6.24 -12.00 5.85
C ALA A 51 6.67 -13.10 6.84
N ASN A 52 5.72 -13.74 7.55
CA ASN A 52 6.03 -14.82 8.47
C ASN A 52 6.31 -16.13 7.72
N VAL A 53 7.58 -16.37 7.40
CA VAL A 53 8.05 -17.57 6.68
C VAL A 53 7.73 -18.90 7.38
N ASN A 54 7.43 -18.90 8.68
CA ASN A 54 7.02 -20.11 9.38
C ASN A 54 5.55 -20.45 9.11
N THR A 55 4.69 -19.42 9.07
CA THR A 55 3.25 -19.55 8.77
C THR A 55 3.00 -19.70 7.28
N PHE A 56 3.72 -18.94 6.45
CA PHE A 56 3.50 -18.82 5.01
C PHE A 56 4.77 -19.13 4.16
N PRO A 57 5.38 -20.32 4.31
CA PRO A 57 6.63 -20.69 3.64
C PRO A 57 6.53 -20.88 2.11
N THR A 58 5.35 -20.75 1.53
CA THR A 58 5.09 -20.89 0.08
C THR A 58 4.55 -19.60 -0.54
N VAL A 59 4.45 -18.53 0.25
CA VAL A 59 3.88 -17.25 -0.17
C VAL A 59 5.01 -16.34 -0.66
N MET A 60 4.73 -15.61 -1.73
CA MET A 60 5.59 -14.54 -2.25
C MET A 60 4.72 -13.34 -2.62
N SER A 61 5.14 -12.13 -2.28
CA SER A 61 4.40 -10.90 -2.52
C SER A 61 5.22 -9.85 -3.24
N VAL A 62 4.70 -9.31 -4.34
CA VAL A 62 5.27 -8.13 -5.02
C VAL A 62 4.79 -6.80 -4.41
N ILE A 63 4.12 -6.87 -3.27
CA ILE A 63 3.63 -5.74 -2.48
C ILE A 63 4.50 -5.63 -1.22
N SER A 64 4.73 -4.42 -0.73
CA SER A 64 5.30 -4.19 0.60
C SER A 64 4.28 -4.50 1.70
N ASN A 65 4.66 -4.33 2.96
CA ASN A 65 3.74 -4.54 4.08
C ASN A 65 3.54 -3.29 4.94
N TYR A 66 2.53 -3.31 5.80
CA TYR A 66 2.20 -2.21 6.70
C TYR A 66 3.27 -1.99 7.78
N LYS A 67 3.98 -3.05 8.20
CA LYS A 67 5.14 -2.94 9.07
C LYS A 67 6.26 -2.07 8.46
N ASP A 68 6.57 -2.24 7.19
CA ASP A 68 7.52 -1.39 6.47
C ASP A 68 7.05 0.06 6.43
N MET A 69 5.76 0.28 6.13
CA MET A 69 5.16 1.61 6.15
C MET A 69 5.25 2.27 7.53
N GLY A 70 4.96 1.54 8.60
CA GLY A 70 5.12 2.01 9.98
C GLY A 70 6.57 2.31 10.34
N ASN A 71 7.52 1.49 9.88
CA ASN A 71 8.96 1.75 10.06
C ASN A 71 9.36 3.07 9.38
N VAL A 72 8.85 3.33 8.17
CA VAL A 72 9.11 4.58 7.44
C VAL A 72 8.56 5.79 8.20
N ILE A 73 7.36 5.71 8.78
CA ILE A 73 6.82 6.81 9.61
C ILE A 73 7.70 7.04 10.83
N CYS A 74 8.12 5.98 11.52
CA CYS A 74 9.01 6.11 12.67
C CYS A 74 10.38 6.70 12.31
N ASP A 75 10.96 6.31 11.19
CA ASP A 75 12.24 6.84 10.74
C ASP A 75 12.12 8.27 10.15
N LEU A 76 10.95 8.64 9.63
CA LEU A 76 10.61 10.03 9.31
C LEU A 76 10.56 10.89 10.57
N LEU A 77 9.91 10.43 11.63
CA LEU A 77 9.89 11.11 12.93
C LEU A 77 11.32 11.32 13.44
N LYS A 78 12.11 10.24 13.46
CA LYS A 78 13.52 10.29 13.86
C LYS A 78 14.35 11.26 13.01
N TYR A 79 14.13 11.30 11.69
CA TYR A 79 14.85 12.20 10.79
C TYR A 79 14.64 13.69 11.12
N TYR A 80 13.46 14.04 11.64
CA TYR A 80 13.12 15.41 12.06
C TYR A 80 13.19 15.64 13.58
N ASP A 81 13.81 14.72 14.34
CA ASP A 81 13.91 14.77 15.80
C ASP A 81 12.54 14.83 16.51
N TRP A 82 11.51 14.24 15.92
CA TRP A 82 10.20 14.06 16.53
C TRP A 82 10.13 12.70 17.24
N THR A 83 9.41 12.66 18.36
CA THR A 83 9.36 11.47 19.23
C THR A 83 7.99 10.85 19.36
N SER A 84 6.92 11.60 19.08
CA SER A 84 5.54 11.14 19.27
C SER A 84 4.56 11.73 18.28
N PHE A 85 3.49 10.98 17.99
CA PHE A 85 2.40 11.39 17.11
C PHE A 85 1.05 10.91 17.64
N ALA A 86 -0.04 11.48 17.11
CA ALA A 86 -1.38 10.91 17.25
C ALA A 86 -1.74 10.06 16.04
N LEU A 87 -2.45 8.95 16.25
CA LEU A 87 -2.98 8.09 15.19
C LEU A 87 -4.50 8.18 15.17
N ILE A 88 -5.05 8.70 14.06
CA ILE A 88 -6.48 8.67 13.78
C ILE A 88 -6.69 7.80 12.55
N TYR A 89 -7.57 6.80 12.67
CA TYR A 89 -7.82 5.85 11.60
C TYR A 89 -9.31 5.56 11.44
N GLN A 90 -9.73 5.27 10.22
CA GLN A 90 -11.10 4.83 9.95
C GLN A 90 -11.37 3.46 10.58
N ALA A 91 -12.47 3.34 11.33
CA ALA A 91 -12.88 2.08 11.93
C ALA A 91 -13.58 1.19 10.90
N ASN A 92 -12.79 0.35 10.22
CA ASN A 92 -13.28 -0.62 9.27
C ASN A 92 -12.43 -1.88 9.39
N GLU A 93 -12.94 -2.95 10.02
CA GLU A 93 -12.16 -4.17 10.31
C GLU A 93 -11.60 -4.83 9.04
N ASP A 94 -12.32 -4.73 7.92
CA ASP A 94 -11.89 -5.24 6.61
C ASP A 94 -11.00 -4.24 5.83
N GLY A 95 -10.68 -3.10 6.46
CA GLY A 95 -10.01 -1.95 5.86
C GLY A 95 -8.50 -1.94 6.04
N SER A 96 -7.80 -1.39 5.05
CA SER A 96 -6.35 -1.23 5.04
C SER A 96 -5.85 -0.43 6.25
N CYS A 97 -6.57 0.62 6.64
CA CYS A 97 -6.20 1.45 7.78
C CYS A 97 -6.33 0.72 9.13
N TYR A 98 -7.24 -0.25 9.24
CA TYR A 98 -7.36 -1.08 10.43
C TYR A 98 -6.20 -2.08 10.54
N SER A 99 -5.77 -2.69 9.43
CA SER A 99 -4.57 -3.55 9.45
C SER A 99 -3.29 -2.73 9.71
N PHE A 100 -3.18 -1.55 9.08
CA PHE A 100 -2.04 -0.66 9.28
C PHE A 100 -1.86 -0.19 10.73
N GLN A 101 -2.96 0.12 11.44
CA GLN A 101 -2.86 0.59 12.82
C GLN A 101 -2.31 -0.47 13.78
N GLU A 102 -2.55 -1.76 13.52
CA GLU A 102 -2.01 -2.85 14.36
C GLU A 102 -0.49 -2.93 14.20
N ASP A 103 -0.02 -2.87 12.95
CA ASP A 103 1.41 -2.95 12.63
C ASP A 103 2.20 -1.75 13.16
N ILE A 104 1.70 -0.52 12.99
CA ILE A 104 2.40 0.66 13.50
C ILE A 104 2.36 0.73 15.03
N GLU A 105 1.30 0.23 15.68
CA GLU A 105 1.26 0.11 17.14
C GLU A 105 2.31 -0.88 17.65
N ALA A 106 2.42 -2.05 17.01
CA ALA A 106 3.45 -3.04 17.35
C ALA A 106 4.87 -2.48 17.21
N ILE A 107 5.13 -1.64 16.18
CA ILE A 107 6.41 -0.96 16.00
C ILE A 107 6.63 0.12 17.07
N SER A 108 5.60 0.91 17.37
CA SER A 108 5.67 1.99 18.36
C SER A 108 6.07 1.47 19.74
N GLN A 109 5.54 0.31 20.15
CA GLN A 109 5.88 -0.35 21.41
C GLN A 109 7.35 -0.78 21.53
N GLN A 110 8.07 -0.88 20.39
CA GLN A 110 9.46 -1.33 20.32
C GLN A 110 10.46 -0.19 20.10
N ARG A 111 9.99 1.05 19.89
CA ARG A 111 10.84 2.19 19.51
C ARG A 111 10.59 3.39 20.42
N GLU A 112 11.61 3.78 21.21
CA GLU A 112 11.52 4.93 22.13
C GLU A 112 11.24 6.28 21.44
N ASN A 113 11.67 6.43 20.17
CA ASN A 113 11.50 7.67 19.39
C ASN A 113 10.35 7.59 18.37
N CYS A 114 9.36 6.72 18.59
CA CYS A 114 8.17 6.60 17.75
C CYS A 114 6.94 6.25 18.58
N LEU A 115 6.56 7.14 19.49
CA LEU A 115 5.48 6.89 20.45
C LEU A 115 4.12 7.34 19.92
N ILE A 116 3.13 6.46 19.99
CA ILE A 116 1.73 6.83 19.79
C ILE A 116 1.25 7.49 21.09
N GLY A 117 1.24 8.82 21.12
CA GLY A 117 0.81 9.60 22.27
C GLY A 117 -0.72 9.70 22.41
N TYR A 118 -1.43 9.50 21.30
CA TYR A 118 -2.88 9.43 21.26
C TYR A 118 -3.32 8.53 20.10
N LYS A 119 -4.35 7.71 20.31
CA LYS A 119 -4.91 6.84 19.28
C LYS A 119 -6.42 6.82 19.40
N GLU A 120 -7.12 7.02 18.28
CA GLU A 120 -8.58 6.92 18.26
C GLU A 120 -9.09 6.45 16.89
N PRO A 121 -9.98 5.43 16.86
CA PRO A 121 -10.74 5.09 15.65
C PRO A 121 -11.84 6.13 15.38
N VAL A 122 -12.10 6.42 14.12
CA VAL A 122 -13.29 7.15 13.67
C VAL A 122 -14.35 6.14 13.27
N ASP A 123 -15.20 5.76 14.22
CA ASP A 123 -16.35 4.87 14.04
C ASP A 123 -17.71 5.60 14.07
N SER A 124 -17.71 6.86 14.52
CA SER A 124 -18.90 7.68 14.71
C SER A 124 -18.71 9.08 14.16
N TRP A 125 -19.64 9.49 13.30
CA TRP A 125 -19.68 10.83 12.68
C TRP A 125 -20.64 11.79 13.39
N THR A 126 -21.03 11.48 14.62
CA THR A 126 -21.84 12.40 15.43
C THR A 126 -21.03 13.63 15.82
N GLU A 127 -21.70 14.78 15.94
CA GLU A 127 -21.06 16.05 16.30
C GLU A 127 -20.32 15.96 17.64
N GLU A 128 -20.88 15.23 18.61
CA GLU A 128 -20.26 14.99 19.93
C GLU A 128 -18.96 14.18 19.82
N SER A 129 -18.99 13.05 19.11
CA SER A 129 -17.82 12.18 18.94
C SER A 129 -16.69 12.92 18.23
N ILE A 130 -16.99 13.57 17.10
CA ILE A 130 -15.96 14.30 16.35
C ILE A 130 -15.41 15.47 17.16
N LYS A 131 -16.25 16.23 17.88
CA LYS A 131 -15.74 17.31 18.76
C LYS A 131 -14.85 16.77 19.87
N PHE A 132 -15.17 15.61 20.43
CA PHE A 132 -14.32 14.96 21.42
C PHE A 132 -12.95 14.65 20.83
N THR A 133 -12.89 13.94 19.69
CA THR A 133 -11.63 13.61 18.99
C THR A 133 -10.80 14.87 18.69
N ILE A 134 -11.41 15.92 18.15
CA ILE A 134 -10.73 17.17 17.82
C ILE A 134 -10.15 17.85 19.07
N ASN A 135 -10.88 17.85 20.18
CA ASN A 135 -10.38 18.41 21.44
C ASN A 135 -9.21 17.59 22.00
N GLN A 136 -9.25 16.25 21.89
CA GLN A 136 -8.13 15.41 22.30
C GLN A 136 -6.90 15.67 21.43
N LEU A 137 -7.05 15.78 20.11
CA LEU A 137 -5.94 16.08 19.21
C LEU A 137 -5.26 17.42 19.54
N LYS A 138 -6.04 18.49 19.75
CA LYS A 138 -5.51 19.81 20.12
C LYS A 138 -4.67 19.80 21.39
N ASN A 139 -5.02 18.97 22.36
CA ASN A 139 -4.34 18.90 23.65
C ASN A 139 -3.11 17.98 23.63
N ASN A 140 -3.11 16.94 22.79
CA ASN A 140 -2.15 15.84 22.91
C ASN A 140 -1.15 15.74 21.75
N ALA A 141 -1.41 16.33 20.58
CA ALA A 141 -0.56 16.11 19.41
C ALA A 141 -0.42 17.31 18.47
N ARG A 142 0.70 17.31 17.73
CA ARG A 142 1.01 18.23 16.62
C ARG A 142 1.34 17.49 15.33
N ILE A 143 1.86 16.28 15.45
CA ILE A 143 2.05 15.36 14.33
C ILE A 143 0.93 14.34 14.42
N ILE A 144 0.13 14.25 13.36
CA ILE A 144 -1.09 13.45 13.34
C ILE A 144 -1.05 12.56 12.10
N VAL A 145 -0.97 11.24 12.30
CA VAL A 145 -1.16 10.26 11.24
C VAL A 145 -2.66 10.09 11.02
N LEU A 146 -3.13 10.39 9.80
CA LEU A 146 -4.53 10.29 9.37
C LEU A 146 -4.66 9.18 8.32
N CYS A 147 -5.22 8.03 8.71
CA CYS A 147 -5.47 6.92 7.78
C CYS A 147 -6.96 6.74 7.55
N PHE A 148 -7.42 6.93 6.31
CA PHE A 148 -8.79 6.66 5.91
C PHE A 148 -8.83 5.79 4.65
N ASP A 149 -9.66 4.76 4.67
CA ASP A 149 -9.90 3.92 3.49
C ASP A 149 -10.81 4.64 2.47
N ASP A 150 -11.51 5.70 2.88
CA ASP A 150 -12.41 6.47 2.03
C ASP A 150 -12.04 7.95 1.96
N ASN A 151 -11.84 8.47 0.74
CA ASN A 151 -11.45 9.87 0.51
C ASN A 151 -12.56 10.85 0.93
N VAL A 152 -13.84 10.45 0.88
CA VAL A 152 -14.95 11.31 1.31
C VAL A 152 -14.90 11.54 2.82
N GLN A 153 -14.70 10.47 3.58
CA GLN A 153 -14.49 10.52 5.03
C GLN A 153 -13.21 11.28 5.40
N GLN A 154 -12.08 11.00 4.74
CA GLN A 154 -10.84 11.74 4.97
C GLN A 154 -11.04 13.25 4.76
N ARG A 155 -11.71 13.63 3.67
CA ARG A 155 -12.03 15.02 3.35
C ARG A 155 -12.96 15.63 4.39
N GLN A 156 -13.99 14.91 4.81
CA GLN A 156 -14.91 15.38 5.84
C GLN A 156 -14.18 15.66 7.16
N PHE A 157 -13.29 14.75 7.59
CA PHE A 157 -12.49 14.93 8.79
C PHE A 157 -11.51 16.11 8.66
N ALA A 158 -10.84 16.25 7.51
CA ALA A 158 -9.97 17.38 7.20
C ALA A 158 -10.70 18.73 7.26
N ILE A 159 -11.93 18.81 6.75
CA ILE A 159 -12.75 20.02 6.87
C ILE A 159 -12.99 20.34 8.35
N THR A 160 -13.32 19.33 9.17
CA THR A 160 -13.56 19.56 10.59
C THR A 160 -12.30 20.00 11.35
N LEU A 161 -11.13 19.48 11.01
CA LEU A 161 -9.84 19.94 11.53
C LEU A 161 -9.63 21.43 11.22
N ALA A 162 -9.86 21.84 9.98
CA ALA A 162 -9.70 23.23 9.54
C ALA A 162 -10.69 24.18 10.23
N GLU A 163 -11.96 23.81 10.31
CA GLU A 163 -13.01 24.61 10.99
C GLU A 163 -12.75 24.77 12.49
N ASN A 164 -11.96 23.87 13.07
CA ASN A 164 -11.52 23.95 14.46
C ASN A 164 -10.14 24.59 14.63
N GLY A 165 -9.58 25.23 13.59
CA GLY A 165 -8.33 25.99 13.68
C GLY A 165 -7.07 25.14 13.80
N MET A 166 -7.11 23.88 13.34
CA MET A 166 -5.94 23.01 13.28
C MET A 166 -5.24 23.05 11.91
N ASN A 167 -5.49 24.09 11.12
CA ASN A 167 -4.90 24.33 9.80
C ASN A 167 -3.76 25.37 9.84
N THR A 168 -3.00 25.39 10.94
CA THR A 168 -1.87 26.30 11.15
C THR A 168 -0.55 25.54 10.99
N ASN A 169 0.55 26.28 10.85
CA ASN A 169 1.91 25.74 10.83
C ASN A 169 2.32 25.02 12.13
N GLU A 170 1.46 24.98 13.14
CA GLU A 170 1.67 24.22 14.37
C GLU A 170 1.39 22.71 14.16
N TYR A 171 0.60 22.35 13.14
CA TYR A 171 0.17 20.98 12.88
C TYR A 171 0.80 20.41 11.61
N LEU A 172 1.15 19.13 11.67
CA LEU A 172 1.59 18.31 10.56
C LEU A 172 0.71 17.07 10.46
N TYR A 173 0.23 16.78 9.26
CA TYR A 173 -0.54 15.59 8.99
C TYR A 173 0.29 14.60 8.18
N ILE A 174 0.25 13.31 8.51
CA ILE A 174 0.90 12.24 7.74
C ILE A 174 -0.20 11.32 7.24
N ILE A 175 -0.32 11.15 5.93
CA ILE A 175 -1.34 10.35 5.27
C ILE A 175 -0.66 9.13 4.64
N PRO A 176 -0.75 7.94 5.25
CA PRO A 176 -0.26 6.72 4.65
C PRO A 176 -1.20 6.27 3.53
N ASP A 177 -0.63 5.96 2.36
CA ASP A 177 -1.35 5.35 1.24
C ASP A 177 -1.51 3.84 1.48
N ALA A 178 -2.38 3.48 2.42
CA ALA A 178 -2.54 2.10 2.88
C ALA A 178 -3.25 1.18 1.85
N ASP A 179 -3.82 1.75 0.78
CA ASP A 179 -4.54 1.04 -0.27
C ASP A 179 -4.15 1.49 -1.69
N MET A 180 -2.91 1.97 -1.87
CA MET A 180 -2.31 2.27 -3.18
C MET A 180 -3.13 3.22 -4.07
N LYS A 181 -3.89 4.15 -3.50
CA LYS A 181 -4.62 5.18 -4.26
C LYS A 181 -3.68 6.16 -4.94
N ILE A 182 -2.55 6.43 -4.30
CA ILE A 182 -1.60 7.49 -4.64
C ILE A 182 -0.47 6.93 -5.52
N ALA A 183 -0.51 5.63 -5.84
CA ALA A 183 0.46 4.93 -6.67
C ALA A 183 0.49 5.40 -8.14
N VAL A 184 1.71 5.49 -8.67
CA VAL A 184 2.16 5.75 -10.06
C VAL A 184 1.09 6.35 -11.00
N GLY A 185 1.08 7.68 -11.11
CA GLY A 185 0.46 8.38 -12.26
C GLY A 185 -1.07 8.30 -12.37
N LEU A 186 -1.75 7.82 -11.33
CA LEU A 186 -3.19 7.54 -11.38
C LEU A 186 -4.08 8.65 -10.82
N GLU A 187 -3.59 9.40 -9.84
CA GLU A 187 -4.39 10.44 -9.18
C GLU A 187 -3.61 11.76 -9.15
N GLU A 188 -3.84 12.61 -10.15
CA GLU A 188 -3.38 14.02 -10.12
C GLU A 188 -4.30 14.88 -9.25
N THR A 189 -5.58 14.51 -9.15
CA THR A 189 -6.56 15.22 -8.35
C THR A 189 -6.20 15.07 -6.88
N PRO A 190 -5.97 16.18 -6.16
CA PRO A 190 -5.70 16.08 -4.73
C PRO A 190 -6.88 15.48 -3.96
N TRP A 191 -6.58 14.66 -2.93
CA TRP A 191 -7.57 13.94 -2.13
C TRP A 191 -8.62 14.83 -1.47
N TRP A 192 -8.35 16.13 -1.32
CA TRP A 192 -9.24 17.10 -0.70
C TRP A 192 -10.28 17.71 -1.66
N ILE A 193 -10.25 17.35 -2.95
CA ILE A 193 -11.22 17.83 -3.96
C ILE A 193 -12.49 16.99 -3.90
N ASP A 194 -13.64 17.66 -3.87
CA ASP A 194 -14.95 17.01 -3.94
C ASP A 194 -15.22 16.42 -5.33
N THR A 195 -15.37 15.11 -5.42
CA THR A 195 -15.73 14.40 -6.66
C THR A 195 -17.21 14.02 -6.72
N THR A 196 -17.98 14.31 -5.67
CA THR A 196 -19.40 13.90 -5.54
C THR A 196 -20.37 14.91 -6.15
N GLY A 197 -19.90 16.12 -6.49
CA GLY A 197 -20.73 17.19 -7.03
C GLY A 197 -21.61 17.89 -5.99
N ALA A 198 -21.19 17.87 -4.71
CA ALA A 198 -21.93 18.52 -3.62
C ALA A 198 -22.09 20.03 -3.84
N THR A 199 -23.26 20.57 -3.46
CA THR A 199 -23.62 21.98 -3.65
C THR A 199 -22.89 22.94 -2.70
N THR A 200 -22.35 22.43 -1.59
CA THR A 200 -21.57 23.20 -0.60
C THR A 200 -20.13 22.71 -0.60
N ASN A 201 -19.38 23.11 -1.62
CA ASN A 201 -17.99 22.73 -1.74
C ASN A 201 -17.13 23.45 -0.67
N LYS A 202 -16.48 22.67 0.22
CA LYS A 202 -15.53 23.13 1.24
C LYS A 202 -14.08 22.77 0.92
N ASP A 203 -13.73 22.60 -0.35
CA ASP A 203 -12.38 22.26 -0.82
C ASP A 203 -11.33 23.23 -0.30
N ALA A 204 -11.65 24.52 -0.16
CA ALA A 204 -10.71 25.50 0.39
C ALA A 204 -10.30 25.15 1.84
N ALA A 205 -11.24 24.69 2.67
CA ALA A 205 -10.95 24.27 4.04
C ALA A 205 -10.11 22.98 4.05
N ALA A 206 -10.53 21.96 3.30
CA ALA A 206 -9.82 20.70 3.19
C ALA A 206 -8.40 20.88 2.61
N LYS A 207 -8.24 21.75 1.60
CA LYS A 207 -6.95 22.12 1.01
C LYS A 207 -5.98 22.67 2.04
N THR A 208 -6.45 23.47 3.02
CA THR A 208 -5.53 23.96 4.06
C THR A 208 -4.92 22.83 4.88
N ILE A 209 -5.65 21.75 5.16
CA ILE A 209 -5.07 20.54 5.78
C ILE A 209 -4.15 19.81 4.79
N GLY A 210 -4.56 19.70 3.53
CA GLY A 210 -3.74 19.13 2.45
C GLY A 210 -2.36 19.76 2.31
N LEU A 211 -2.26 21.09 2.38
CA LEU A 211 -0.98 21.81 2.31
C LEU A 211 -0.10 21.59 3.55
N HIS A 212 -0.67 21.19 4.69
CA HIS A 212 0.06 20.79 5.90
C HIS A 212 0.24 19.27 6.00
N SER A 213 0.00 18.52 4.91
CA SER A 213 0.10 17.07 4.89
C SER A 213 1.34 16.57 4.16
N LEU A 214 1.94 15.52 4.72
CA LEU A 214 2.86 14.64 4.05
C LEU A 214 2.12 13.36 3.67
N VAL A 215 2.23 12.97 2.42
CA VAL A 215 1.67 11.73 1.90
C VAL A 215 2.80 10.72 1.75
N LEU A 216 2.62 9.57 2.38
CA LEU A 216 3.52 8.44 2.30
C LEU A 216 2.97 7.44 1.28
N ALA A 217 3.56 7.40 0.10
CA ALA A 217 3.16 6.46 -0.94
C ALA A 217 4.20 5.36 -1.11
N ASN A 218 3.73 4.13 -1.32
CA ASN A 218 4.56 3.02 -1.74
C ASN A 218 4.61 2.94 -3.27
N LEU A 219 5.61 2.22 -3.79
CA LEU A 219 5.92 2.08 -5.22
C LEU A 219 6.52 3.34 -5.84
N GLN A 220 7.65 3.13 -6.53
CA GLN A 220 8.53 4.21 -6.94
C GLN A 220 7.86 5.08 -8.01
N VAL A 221 7.41 6.27 -7.60
CA VAL A 221 7.01 7.34 -8.51
C VAL A 221 8.27 7.83 -9.25
N ALA A 222 8.10 8.12 -10.54
CA ALA A 222 9.10 8.33 -11.61
C ALA A 222 10.30 9.29 -11.37
N THR A 223 10.48 9.85 -10.19
CA THR A 223 11.38 10.99 -9.96
C THR A 223 12.85 10.58 -9.82
N ASP A 224 13.16 9.40 -9.26
CA ASP A 224 14.54 9.04 -8.89
C ASP A 224 15.31 8.23 -9.96
N THR A 225 14.64 7.59 -10.92
CA THR A 225 15.30 6.64 -11.84
C THR A 225 15.57 7.20 -13.24
N GLY A 226 15.16 8.44 -13.53
CA GLY A 226 15.17 8.99 -14.89
C GLY A 226 14.24 8.26 -15.87
N LYS A 227 13.45 7.29 -15.39
CA LYS A 227 12.42 6.58 -16.15
C LYS A 227 11.06 7.20 -15.89
N ASN A 228 10.29 7.43 -16.96
CA ASN A 228 8.95 7.95 -16.86
C ASN A 228 7.94 6.82 -16.56
N TYR A 229 7.91 6.34 -15.31
CA TYR A 229 7.00 5.27 -14.87
C TYR A 229 5.53 5.65 -15.05
N GLU A 230 5.18 6.94 -14.95
CA GLU A 230 3.84 7.44 -15.24
C GLU A 230 3.44 7.18 -16.70
N THR A 231 4.31 7.48 -17.66
CA THR A 231 4.05 7.18 -19.08
C THR A 231 4.01 5.68 -19.34
N GLN A 232 4.89 4.91 -18.69
CA GLN A 232 4.88 3.45 -18.80
C GLN A 232 3.56 2.87 -18.29
N PHE A 233 3.11 3.30 -17.11
CA PHE A 233 1.86 2.88 -16.52
C PHE A 233 0.66 3.32 -17.38
N THR A 234 0.66 4.55 -17.90
CA THR A 234 -0.39 5.05 -18.80
C THR A 234 -0.51 4.18 -20.05
N ASN A 235 0.63 3.85 -20.68
CA ASN A 235 0.65 2.97 -21.86
C ASN A 235 0.20 1.54 -21.53
N PHE A 236 0.57 1.03 -20.35
CA PHE A 236 0.12 -0.26 -19.85
C PHE A 236 -1.40 -0.27 -19.60
N SER A 237 -1.90 0.75 -18.89
CA SER A 237 -3.31 0.97 -18.60
C SER A 237 -4.17 0.97 -19.88
N GLN A 238 -3.75 1.70 -20.91
CA GLN A 238 -4.45 1.70 -22.21
C GLN A 238 -4.55 0.29 -22.83
N LYS A 239 -3.49 -0.52 -22.74
CA LYS A 239 -3.51 -1.91 -23.22
C LYS A 239 -4.44 -2.80 -22.40
N VAL A 240 -4.43 -2.65 -21.07
CA VAL A 240 -5.36 -3.38 -20.19
C VAL A 240 -6.80 -3.04 -20.56
N MET A 241 -7.14 -1.76 -20.65
CA MET A 241 -8.50 -1.31 -20.98
C MET A 241 -8.96 -1.75 -22.37
N ALA A 242 -8.07 -1.78 -23.36
CA ALA A 242 -8.37 -2.30 -24.69
C ALA A 242 -8.70 -3.81 -24.67
N LYS A 243 -8.04 -4.58 -23.79
CA LYS A 243 -8.23 -6.04 -23.67
C LYS A 243 -9.41 -6.44 -22.79
N MET A 244 -9.96 -5.54 -21.98
CA MET A 244 -11.11 -5.85 -21.13
C MET A 244 -12.34 -6.31 -21.91
N SER A 245 -12.49 -5.91 -23.18
CA SER A 245 -13.58 -6.36 -24.05
C SER A 245 -13.32 -7.71 -24.75
N GLU A 246 -12.10 -8.23 -24.67
CA GLU A 246 -11.70 -9.51 -25.25
C GLU A 246 -11.93 -10.67 -24.27
N TRP A 247 -11.75 -11.91 -24.73
CA TRP A 247 -11.72 -13.09 -23.85
C TRP A 247 -10.60 -12.93 -22.81
N PRO A 248 -10.80 -13.33 -21.54
CA PRO A 248 -11.99 -13.98 -20.99
C PRO A 248 -13.05 -13.04 -20.40
N PHE A 249 -12.80 -11.72 -20.41
CA PHE A 249 -13.57 -10.76 -19.60
C PHE A 249 -14.83 -10.25 -20.28
N TYR A 250 -14.79 -10.02 -21.60
CA TYR A 250 -15.92 -9.52 -22.39
C TYR A 250 -16.62 -8.28 -21.81
N CYS A 251 -15.88 -7.46 -21.06
CA CYS A 251 -16.41 -6.29 -20.37
C CYS A 251 -16.43 -5.07 -21.30
N THR A 252 -17.55 -4.91 -22.01
CA THR A 252 -17.78 -3.77 -22.91
C THR A 252 -18.04 -2.45 -22.18
N SER A 253 -18.40 -2.50 -20.89
CA SER A 253 -18.68 -1.33 -20.05
C SER A 253 -17.55 -0.92 -19.11
N CYS A 254 -16.41 -1.65 -19.13
CA CYS A 254 -15.25 -1.35 -18.30
C CYS A 254 -14.44 -0.17 -18.85
N ASN A 255 -14.35 -0.02 -20.17
CA ASN A 255 -13.63 1.09 -20.79
C ASN A 255 -14.46 2.37 -20.78
N ARG A 256 -14.44 3.09 -19.65
CA ARG A 256 -15.16 4.36 -19.44
C ARG A 256 -14.26 5.59 -19.55
N GLY A 257 -13.15 5.50 -20.29
CA GLY A 257 -12.12 6.53 -20.29
C GLY A 257 -11.36 6.63 -18.96
N GLN A 258 -11.42 5.58 -18.15
CA GLN A 258 -10.68 5.46 -16.90
C GLN A 258 -9.38 4.68 -17.11
N ASN A 259 -8.39 4.95 -16.26
CA ASN A 259 -7.20 4.14 -16.20
C ASN A 259 -7.47 2.78 -15.53
N ALA A 260 -6.66 1.77 -15.86
CA ALA A 260 -6.60 0.54 -15.11
C ALA A 260 -6.20 0.82 -13.66
N SER A 261 -6.69 0.00 -12.72
CA SER A 261 -6.31 0.10 -11.31
C SER A 261 -4.80 -0.01 -11.11
N ALA A 262 -4.23 0.69 -10.12
CA ALA A 262 -2.84 0.53 -9.69
C ALA A 262 -2.45 -0.94 -9.48
N TYR A 263 -3.36 -1.72 -8.89
CA TYR A 263 -3.19 -3.14 -8.63
C TYR A 263 -2.95 -3.98 -9.88
N SER A 264 -3.42 -3.54 -11.05
CA SER A 264 -3.16 -4.27 -12.31
C SER A 264 -1.67 -4.34 -12.65
N SER A 265 -0.89 -3.32 -12.27
CA SER A 265 0.58 -3.36 -12.42
C SER A 265 1.22 -4.42 -11.53
N THR A 266 0.73 -4.56 -10.30
CA THR A 266 1.22 -5.57 -9.36
C THR A 266 0.82 -6.99 -9.78
N LEU A 267 -0.35 -7.17 -10.38
CA LEU A 267 -0.73 -8.45 -10.98
C LEU A 267 0.18 -8.83 -12.15
N TYR A 268 0.51 -7.86 -13.01
CA TYR A 268 1.47 -8.08 -14.08
C TYR A 268 2.82 -8.52 -13.51
N ASP A 269 3.31 -7.81 -12.49
CA ASP A 269 4.61 -8.08 -11.89
C ASP A 269 4.66 -9.44 -11.20
N VAL A 270 3.60 -9.83 -10.48
CA VAL A 270 3.60 -11.13 -9.78
C VAL A 270 3.55 -12.31 -10.75
N VAL A 271 2.86 -12.17 -11.89
CA VAL A 271 2.84 -13.19 -12.95
C VAL A 271 4.22 -13.30 -13.61
N TYR A 272 4.86 -12.16 -13.88
CA TYR A 272 6.20 -12.13 -14.46
C TYR A 272 7.24 -12.71 -13.50
N LEU A 273 7.19 -12.33 -12.22
CA LEU A 273 7.99 -12.89 -11.13
C LEU A 273 7.91 -14.41 -11.10
N TYR A 274 6.69 -14.98 -11.07
CA TYR A 274 6.49 -16.42 -11.08
C TYR A 274 7.17 -17.09 -12.29
N GLY A 275 7.02 -16.50 -13.48
CA GLY A 275 7.67 -17.01 -14.70
C GLY A 275 9.20 -17.00 -14.62
N LEU A 276 9.80 -15.95 -14.04
CA LEU A 276 11.24 -15.86 -13.84
C LEU A 276 11.75 -16.93 -12.87
N ILE A 277 11.11 -17.04 -11.70
CA ILE A 277 11.48 -18.02 -10.67
C ILE A 277 11.35 -19.43 -11.25
N LEU A 278 10.20 -19.75 -11.85
CA LEU A 278 9.95 -21.07 -12.41
C LEU A 278 10.98 -21.44 -13.50
N SER A 279 11.36 -20.49 -14.36
CA SER A 279 12.41 -20.68 -15.36
C SER A 279 13.75 -21.04 -14.74
N ASN A 280 14.13 -20.34 -13.65
CA ASN A 280 15.37 -20.61 -12.93
C ASN A 280 15.33 -21.97 -12.21
N THR A 281 14.26 -22.24 -11.47
CA THR A 281 14.03 -23.52 -10.77
C THR A 281 14.07 -24.69 -11.75
N ILE A 282 13.39 -24.59 -12.90
CA ILE A 282 13.39 -25.66 -13.92
C ILE A 282 14.78 -25.87 -14.53
N LYS A 283 15.54 -24.80 -14.80
CA LYS A 283 16.92 -24.93 -15.32
C LYS A 283 17.82 -25.67 -14.32
N GLN A 284 17.61 -25.45 -13.03
CA GLN A 284 18.43 -26.02 -11.98
C GLN A 284 18.04 -27.47 -11.61
N TYR A 285 16.74 -27.77 -11.53
CA TYR A 285 16.23 -29.03 -10.99
C TYR A 285 15.52 -29.91 -12.04
N GLY A 286 15.33 -29.41 -13.27
CA GLY A 286 14.62 -30.09 -14.35
C GLY A 286 13.10 -29.86 -14.34
N ILE A 287 12.43 -30.34 -15.38
CA ILE A 287 10.97 -30.22 -15.54
C ILE A 287 10.30 -31.45 -14.92
N ASN A 288 9.73 -31.29 -13.71
CA ASN A 288 8.99 -32.33 -13.01
C ASN A 288 7.91 -31.68 -12.12
N SER A 289 6.74 -32.30 -11.99
CA SER A 289 5.63 -31.78 -11.17
C SER A 289 6.01 -31.59 -9.70
N THR A 290 6.90 -32.42 -9.17
CA THR A 290 7.46 -32.28 -7.81
C THR A 290 8.38 -31.07 -7.65
N ILE A 291 8.73 -30.40 -8.76
CA ILE A 291 9.57 -29.19 -8.79
C ILE A 291 8.69 -27.97 -9.02
N TYR A 292 7.92 -27.93 -10.12
CA TYR A 292 7.14 -26.74 -10.46
C TYR A 292 5.89 -26.53 -9.58
N ARG A 293 5.49 -27.54 -8.80
CA ARG A 293 4.44 -27.39 -7.77
C ARG A 293 4.99 -27.16 -6.37
N ASN A 294 6.30 -27.25 -6.16
CA ASN A 294 6.88 -27.20 -4.83
C ASN A 294 7.03 -25.75 -4.37
N GLY A 295 6.01 -25.24 -3.68
CA GLY A 295 5.96 -23.85 -3.22
C GLY A 295 7.18 -23.44 -2.42
N ARG A 296 7.64 -24.29 -1.48
CA ARG A 296 8.85 -24.02 -0.67
C ARG A 296 10.11 -23.90 -1.53
N LEU A 297 10.24 -24.72 -2.57
CA LEU A 297 11.38 -24.65 -3.48
C LEU A 297 11.34 -23.38 -4.32
N ILE A 298 10.16 -23.03 -4.85
CA ILE A 298 9.96 -21.83 -5.65
C ILE A 298 10.23 -20.58 -4.81
N THR A 299 9.70 -20.50 -3.58
CA THR A 299 10.03 -19.40 -2.66
C THR A 299 11.52 -19.35 -2.32
N LYS A 300 12.21 -20.48 -2.20
CA LYS A 300 13.66 -20.49 -1.96
C LYS A 300 14.46 -19.92 -3.15
N ASP A 301 13.97 -20.11 -4.36
CA ASP A 301 14.60 -19.60 -5.59
C ASP A 301 14.09 -18.20 -5.98
N SER A 302 13.42 -17.48 -5.06
CA SER A 302 12.79 -16.18 -5.33
C SER A 302 13.74 -14.99 -5.28
N ASP A 303 15.05 -15.20 -5.14
CA ASP A 303 16.07 -14.16 -5.24
C ASP A 303 16.24 -13.72 -6.71
N VAL A 304 15.25 -12.97 -7.17
CA VAL A 304 15.17 -12.40 -8.51
C VAL A 304 14.84 -10.91 -8.41
N GLU A 305 15.48 -10.14 -9.29
CA GLU A 305 15.24 -8.70 -9.41
C GLU A 305 14.89 -8.37 -10.86
N PHE A 306 13.86 -7.57 -11.07
CA PHE A 306 13.45 -7.13 -12.39
C PHE A 306 12.74 -5.78 -12.37
N GLU A 307 12.59 -5.20 -13.56
CA GLU A 307 11.88 -3.96 -13.78
C GLU A 307 10.44 -4.24 -14.20
N GLY A 308 9.52 -4.03 -13.26
CA GLY A 308 8.09 -4.28 -13.44
C GLY A 308 7.31 -3.07 -13.97
N MET A 309 5.99 -3.23 -14.06
CA MET A 309 5.04 -2.14 -14.31
C MET A 309 4.80 -1.29 -13.07
N SER A 310 5.09 -1.82 -11.87
CA SER A 310 5.04 -1.09 -10.59
C SER A 310 6.44 -0.61 -10.13
N GLY A 311 7.41 -0.55 -11.04
CA GLY A 311 8.80 -0.17 -10.76
C GLY A 311 9.71 -1.38 -10.48
N PRO A 312 10.91 -1.17 -9.88
CA PRO A 312 11.84 -2.25 -9.57
C PRO A 312 11.25 -3.20 -8.53
N VAL A 313 11.29 -4.50 -8.81
CA VAL A 313 10.76 -5.56 -7.95
C VAL A 313 11.92 -6.45 -7.53
N LYS A 314 12.10 -6.58 -6.22
CA LYS A 314 13.02 -7.52 -5.57
C LYS A 314 12.36 -8.04 -4.31
N LEU A 315 12.41 -9.35 -4.09
CA LEU A 315 11.90 -9.94 -2.86
C LEU A 315 13.02 -10.08 -1.83
N GLY A 316 12.69 -9.76 -0.58
CA GLY A 316 13.51 -10.09 0.58
C GLY A 316 13.47 -11.59 0.89
N PRO A 317 14.33 -12.06 1.82
CA PRO A 317 14.35 -13.45 2.26
C PRO A 317 13.04 -13.92 2.93
N ASP A 318 12.19 -12.98 3.34
CA ASP A 318 10.86 -13.20 3.88
C ASP A 318 9.78 -13.42 2.80
N GLY A 319 10.14 -13.34 1.52
CA GLY A 319 9.25 -13.52 0.38
C GLY A 319 8.41 -12.29 0.06
N VAL A 320 8.66 -11.14 0.69
CA VAL A 320 7.93 -9.88 0.50
C VAL A 320 8.82 -8.88 -0.23
N ARG A 321 8.23 -7.93 -0.95
CA ARG A 321 9.00 -6.98 -1.76
C ARG A 321 9.73 -5.93 -0.92
N ASP A 322 11.06 -5.88 -1.07
CA ASP A 322 11.87 -4.74 -0.67
C ASP A 322 11.41 -3.50 -1.45
N SER A 323 10.98 -2.45 -0.75
CA SER A 323 10.29 -1.33 -1.37
C SER A 323 10.94 0.01 -1.07
N THR A 324 10.66 1.00 -1.92
CA THR A 324 10.99 2.39 -1.63
C THR A 324 9.70 3.16 -1.42
N TYR A 325 9.61 3.81 -0.28
CA TYR A 325 8.52 4.71 0.07
C TYR A 325 8.93 6.13 -0.20
N SER A 326 8.05 6.89 -0.85
CA SER A 326 8.27 8.30 -1.15
C SER A 326 7.37 9.17 -0.27
N ILE A 327 7.96 10.21 0.30
CA ILE A 327 7.29 11.24 1.07
C ILE A 327 7.02 12.43 0.16
N PHE A 328 5.74 12.71 -0.07
CA PHE A 328 5.28 13.86 -0.83
C PHE A 328 4.67 14.90 0.10
N GLY A 329 4.86 16.17 -0.19
CA GLY A 329 3.93 17.21 0.25
C GLY A 329 3.32 17.90 -0.97
N TYR A 330 2.67 19.03 -0.76
CA TYR A 330 1.97 19.75 -1.82
C TYR A 330 2.46 21.18 -1.93
N ASP A 331 2.59 21.68 -3.16
CA ASP A 331 2.77 23.12 -3.40
C ASP A 331 1.44 23.88 -3.32
N ASP A 332 1.50 25.21 -3.39
CA ASP A 332 0.34 26.09 -3.34
C ASP A 332 -0.70 25.80 -4.44
N SER A 333 -0.28 25.21 -5.56
CA SER A 333 -1.17 24.81 -6.65
C SER A 333 -1.90 23.49 -6.35
N GLY A 334 -1.45 22.73 -5.35
CA GLY A 334 -1.94 21.40 -5.02
C GLY A 334 -1.20 20.28 -5.76
N LYS A 335 -0.06 20.59 -6.40
CA LYS A 335 0.78 19.59 -7.04
C LYS A 335 1.66 18.90 -6.00
N ARG A 336 1.75 17.57 -6.07
CA ARG A 336 2.65 16.78 -5.21
C ARG A 336 4.12 17.06 -5.55
N ILE A 337 4.92 17.23 -4.50
CA ILE A 337 6.38 17.38 -4.56
C ILE A 337 7.00 16.32 -3.64
N GLN A 338 7.91 15.51 -4.17
CA GLN A 338 8.65 14.53 -3.36
C GLN A 338 9.80 15.21 -2.62
N TYR A 339 9.90 14.98 -1.31
CA TYR A 339 10.95 15.55 -0.46
C TYR A 339 12.01 14.53 -0.04
N LEU A 340 11.56 13.31 0.26
CA LEU A 340 12.36 12.27 0.89
C LEU A 340 11.88 10.92 0.38
N SER A 341 12.80 9.96 0.28
CA SER A 341 12.45 8.55 0.08
C SER A 341 13.20 7.68 1.07
N PHE A 342 12.58 6.56 1.45
CA PHE A 342 13.13 5.55 2.35
C PHE A 342 13.08 4.18 1.68
N ALA A 343 14.22 3.48 1.66
CA ALA A 343 14.31 2.11 1.18
C ALA A 343 14.13 1.14 2.37
N THR A 344 13.27 0.14 2.19
CA THR A 344 12.95 -0.90 3.18
C THR A 344 13.49 -2.26 2.74
N SER A 345 13.67 -3.14 3.72
CA SER A 345 13.98 -4.56 3.55
C SER A 345 13.41 -5.35 4.73
N ASP A 346 13.59 -6.68 4.71
CA ASP A 346 13.31 -7.58 5.85
C ASP A 346 13.92 -7.11 7.19
N LYS A 347 14.98 -6.28 7.15
CA LYS A 347 15.68 -5.74 8.33
C LYS A 347 15.23 -4.33 8.73
N GLY A 348 14.21 -3.77 8.09
CA GLY A 348 13.75 -2.39 8.27
C GLY A 348 14.40 -1.42 7.26
N ILE A 349 14.60 -0.17 7.68
CA ILE A 349 15.11 0.89 6.79
C ILE A 349 16.60 0.67 6.48
N VAL A 350 16.93 0.58 5.19
CA VAL A 350 18.30 0.36 4.69
C VAL A 350 18.94 1.62 4.11
N GLY A 351 18.14 2.67 3.88
CA GLY A 351 18.65 3.96 3.40
C GLY A 351 17.55 5.00 3.23
N HIS A 352 17.98 6.24 3.09
CA HIS A 352 17.10 7.36 2.75
C HIS A 352 17.76 8.26 1.70
N PHE A 353 16.97 8.94 0.86
CA PHE A 353 17.45 9.89 -0.13
C PHE A 353 16.64 11.18 -0.05
N ARG A 354 17.34 12.31 0.11
CA ARG A 354 16.73 13.63 0.07
C ARG A 354 16.82 14.19 -1.35
N LEU A 355 15.69 14.57 -1.92
CA LEU A 355 15.68 15.34 -3.15
C LEU A 355 16.01 16.80 -2.82
N ASN A 356 16.98 17.36 -3.52
CA ASN A 356 17.25 18.80 -3.49
C ASN A 356 16.15 19.49 -4.32
N VAL A 357 15.02 19.80 -3.67
CA VAL A 357 13.93 20.58 -4.27
C VAL A 357 14.10 22.05 -3.93
#